data_AF-A0A9E0A8V1-F1
#
_entry.id   AF-A0A9E0A8V1-F1
#
_cell.length_a   1.000
_cell.length_b   1.000
_cell.length_c   1.000
_cell.angle_alpha   90.00
_cell.angle_beta   90.00
_cell.angle_gamma   90.00
#
_symmetry.space_group_name_H-M   'P 1'
#
loop_
_entity.id
_entity.type
_entity.pdbx_description
1 polymer ?
#
loop_
_entity_poly.entity_id
_entity_poly.type
_entity_poly.pdbx_seq_one_letter_code
_entity_poly.pdbx_strand_id
1 'polypeptide(L)'
;MKKILSVLIVSMLALNLIAANEDAKKESAEATSNMVSTISGKVVDKTTGEALAGVAVKLDENTVVYTDFEGNFTINLTQPKAKLCVSLISYAPAEVEVKKSSKEVKIELNTVE
;
A
#
# COMPACT_ATOMS: atom_id res chain seq x y z
N MET A 1 -17.42 6.89 -56.94
CA MET A 1 -18.80 6.35 -57.08
C MET A 1 -18.96 5.28 -56.00
N LYS A 2 -19.73 5.40 -54.92
CA LYS A 2 -21.10 5.90 -54.76
C LYS A 2 -21.34 6.22 -53.26
N LYS A 3 -21.91 7.41 -53.03
CA LYS A 3 -22.83 7.83 -51.95
C LYS A 3 -22.27 8.10 -50.55
N ILE A 4 -21.99 9.39 -50.38
CA ILE A 4 -22.19 10.19 -49.17
C ILE A 4 -23.66 10.10 -48.72
N LEU A 5 -23.87 9.92 -47.41
CA LEU A 5 -25.11 10.22 -46.67
C LEU A 5 -24.66 10.57 -45.24
N SER A 6 -24.21 11.80 -44.96
CA SER A 6 -25.00 12.95 -44.50
C SER A 6 -26.01 12.64 -43.40
N VAL A 7 -25.81 13.29 -42.24
CA VAL A 7 -26.74 13.86 -41.24
C VAL A 7 -25.89 13.97 -39.95
N LEU A 8 -25.24 15.08 -39.62
CA LEU A 8 -25.79 16.41 -39.33
C LEU A 8 -26.71 16.38 -38.09
N ILE A 9 -26.10 16.27 -36.90
CA ILE A 9 -26.64 16.88 -35.68
C ILE A 9 -25.65 17.95 -35.26
N VAL A 10 -25.97 19.16 -35.71
CA VAL A 10 -25.57 20.41 -35.09
C VAL A 10 -26.30 20.48 -33.75
N SER A 11 -25.55 20.42 -32.65
CA SER A 11 -25.94 20.85 -31.30
C SER A 11 -24.73 20.49 -30.42
N MET A 12 -23.99 21.38 -29.77
CA MET A 12 -24.29 22.72 -29.34
C MET A 12 -22.95 23.43 -29.17
N LEU A 13 -22.87 24.61 -29.77
CA LEU A 13 -21.89 25.62 -29.47
C LEU A 13 -22.04 26.00 -27.98
N ALA A 14 -21.04 25.71 -27.16
CA ALA A 14 -20.89 26.37 -25.86
C ALA A 14 -19.39 26.46 -25.51
N LEU A 15 -18.76 27.44 -26.15
CA LEU A 15 -17.59 28.12 -25.59
C LEU A 15 -18.01 28.70 -24.24
N ASN A 16 -17.59 28.11 -23.13
CA ASN A 16 -17.61 28.79 -21.83
C ASN A 16 -16.18 29.19 -21.51
N LEU A 17 -15.86 30.44 -21.84
CA LEU A 17 -14.73 31.19 -21.32
C LEU A 17 -15.26 32.31 -20.41
N ILE A 18 -14.65 32.39 -19.23
CA ILE A 18 -14.54 33.52 -18.30
C ILE A 18 -15.72 33.75 -17.34
N ALA A 19 -15.48 33.39 -16.08
CA ALA A 19 -15.70 34.31 -14.96
C ALA A 19 -14.50 34.20 -14.01
N ALA A 20 -13.72 35.27 -13.93
CA ALA A 20 -12.74 35.47 -12.88
C ALA A 20 -13.49 35.67 -11.54
N ASN A 21 -13.18 34.84 -10.57
CA ASN A 21 -13.38 35.14 -9.15
C ASN A 21 -12.22 34.50 -8.39
N GLU A 22 -11.31 35.36 -7.94
CA GLU A 22 -10.19 34.99 -7.08
C GLU A 22 -10.68 34.83 -5.63
N ASP A 23 -10.19 33.77 -4.99
CA ASP A 23 -10.13 33.54 -3.55
C ASP A 23 -11.44 33.37 -2.77
N ALA A 24 -12.22 32.35 -3.15
CA ALA A 24 -13.02 31.59 -2.17
C ALA A 24 -12.17 30.44 -1.61
N LYS A 25 -11.64 30.66 -0.39
CA LYS A 25 -11.12 29.69 0.58
C LYS A 25 -11.46 28.23 0.21
N LYS A 26 -10.54 27.57 -0.49
CA LYS A 26 -10.55 26.13 -0.72
C LYS A 26 -10.12 25.45 0.58
N GLU A 27 -11.05 25.37 1.51
CA GLU A 27 -11.02 24.39 2.59
C GLU A 27 -11.17 23.02 1.90
N SER A 28 -10.02 22.49 1.48
CA SER A 28 -9.92 21.12 1.03
C SER A 28 -10.26 20.27 2.25
N ALA A 29 -11.53 19.89 2.34
CA ALA A 29 -11.93 18.75 3.14
C ALA A 29 -10.96 17.62 2.79
N GLU A 30 -10.10 17.29 3.75
CA GLU A 30 -9.38 16.03 3.75
C GLU A 30 -10.46 14.95 3.82
N ALA A 31 -10.97 14.56 2.66
CA ALA A 31 -11.51 13.24 2.48
C ALA A 31 -10.31 12.30 2.70
N THR A 32 -10.05 11.97 3.97
CA THR A 32 -9.23 10.84 4.36
C THR A 32 -9.93 9.63 3.78
N SER A 33 -9.68 9.34 2.51
CA SER A 33 -10.03 8.08 1.90
C SER A 33 -9.28 7.05 2.73
N ASN A 34 -10.03 6.29 3.52
CA ASN A 34 -9.53 5.20 4.35
C ASN A 34 -9.10 4.03 3.42
N MET A 35 -8.21 4.30 2.46
CA MET A 35 -7.72 3.34 1.50
C MET A 35 -6.77 2.41 2.21
N VAL A 36 -7.12 1.14 2.24
CA VAL A 36 -6.28 0.05 2.70
C VAL A 36 -5.16 -0.13 1.67
N SER A 37 -3.91 -0.17 2.14
CA SER A 37 -2.75 -0.48 1.30
C SER A 37 -2.21 -1.85 1.69
N THR A 38 -2.04 -2.72 0.71
CA THR A 38 -1.46 -4.04 0.93
C THR A 38 0.06 -3.95 0.81
N ILE A 39 0.75 -4.41 1.85
CA ILE A 39 2.22 -4.49 1.92
C ILE A 39 2.60 -5.96 1.80
N SER A 40 3.47 -6.28 0.83
CA SER A 40 4.10 -7.60 0.74
C SER A 40 5.50 -7.55 1.33
N GLY A 41 6.00 -8.69 1.79
CA GLY A 41 7.36 -8.77 2.27
C GLY A 41 7.88 -10.19 2.40
N LYS A 42 9.17 -10.29 2.72
CA LYS A 42 9.88 -11.56 2.91
C LYS A 42 10.74 -11.49 4.18
N VAL A 43 10.69 -12.54 4.99
CA VAL A 43 11.52 -12.69 6.18
C VAL A 43 12.57 -13.79 5.94
N VAL A 44 13.82 -13.48 6.26
CA VAL A 44 14.95 -14.41 6.12
C VAL A 44 15.81 -14.44 7.38
N ASP A 45 16.54 -15.54 7.57
CA ASP A 45 17.66 -15.60 8.51
C ASP A 45 18.76 -14.68 8.01
N LYS A 46 19.29 -13.82 8.88
CA LYS A 46 20.31 -12.84 8.50
C LYS A 46 21.66 -13.49 8.15
N THR A 47 22.01 -14.59 8.80
CA THR A 47 23.30 -15.27 8.68
C THR A 47 23.32 -16.17 7.44
N THR A 48 22.29 -17.00 7.26
CA THR A 48 22.24 -17.98 6.16
C THR A 48 21.53 -17.43 4.92
N GLY A 49 20.68 -16.41 5.09
CA GLY A 49 19.82 -15.90 4.02
C GLY A 49 18.62 -16.80 3.71
N GLU A 50 18.42 -17.87 4.48
CA GLU A 50 17.31 -18.82 4.27
C GLU A 50 15.96 -18.19 4.59
N ALA A 51 14.93 -18.59 3.85
CA ALA A 51 13.57 -18.16 4.08
C ALA A 51 13.02 -18.70 5.40
N LEU A 52 12.38 -17.83 6.18
CA LEU A 52 11.82 -18.21 7.47
C LEU A 52 10.30 -18.36 7.38
N ALA A 53 9.82 -19.59 7.48
CA ALA A 53 8.40 -19.92 7.53
C ALA A 53 7.81 -19.77 8.94
N GLY A 54 6.54 -19.40 9.04
CA GLY A 54 5.82 -19.30 10.31
C GLY A 54 6.23 -18.12 11.21
N VAL A 55 6.96 -17.14 10.67
CA VAL A 55 7.28 -15.90 11.38
C VAL A 55 5.99 -15.11 11.61
N ALA A 56 5.72 -14.73 12.85
CA ALA A 56 4.61 -13.85 13.18
C ALA A 56 4.97 -12.40 12.78
N VAL A 57 4.16 -11.78 11.93
CA VAL A 57 4.24 -10.37 11.55
C VAL A 57 2.99 -9.68 12.08
N LYS A 58 3.15 -8.90 13.15
CA LYS A 58 2.07 -8.26 13.88
C LYS A 58 2.06 -6.75 13.60
N LEU A 59 0.93 -6.24 13.14
CA LEU A 59 0.70 -4.79 12.98
C LEU A 59 0.10 -4.17 14.24
N ASP A 60 -0.84 -4.86 14.86
CA ASP A 60 -1.51 -4.47 16.11
C ASP A 60 -2.04 -5.72 16.85
N GLU A 61 -2.75 -5.55 17.96
CA GLU A 61 -3.27 -6.68 18.75
C GLU A 61 -4.22 -7.60 17.99
N ASN A 62 -4.89 -7.08 16.96
CA ASN A 62 -5.94 -7.77 16.23
C ASN A 62 -5.48 -8.24 14.84
N THR A 63 -4.33 -7.73 14.37
CA THR A 63 -3.81 -7.96 13.02
C THR A 63 -2.45 -8.63 13.10
N VAL A 64 -2.45 -9.95 12.89
CA VAL A 64 -1.25 -10.77 12.75
C VAL A 64 -1.36 -11.64 11.51
N VAL A 65 -0.27 -11.75 10.77
CA VAL A 65 -0.10 -12.70 9.67
C VAL A 65 1.15 -13.52 9.90
N TYR A 66 1.23 -14.68 9.24
CA TYR A 66 2.40 -15.56 9.33
C TYR A 66 3.03 -15.73 7.97
N THR A 67 4.35 -15.85 7.93
CA THR A 67 5.07 -16.12 6.68
C THR A 67 4.80 -17.53 6.16
N ASP A 68 4.74 -17.67 4.82
CA ASP A 68 4.64 -18.95 4.13
C ASP A 68 5.96 -19.73 4.10
N PHE A 69 6.00 -20.87 3.40
CA PHE A 69 7.20 -21.71 3.26
C PHE A 69 8.39 -21.03 2.59
N GLU A 70 8.15 -19.99 1.79
CA GLU A 70 9.17 -19.20 1.11
C GLU A 70 9.48 -17.89 1.87
N GLY A 71 8.97 -17.78 3.11
CA GLY A 71 9.18 -16.64 3.99
C GLY A 71 8.39 -15.40 3.59
N ASN A 72 7.45 -15.50 2.65
CA ASN A 72 6.66 -14.34 2.20
C ASN A 72 5.49 -14.08 3.15
N PHE A 73 5.12 -12.81 3.29
CA PHE A 73 3.89 -12.39 3.96
C PHE A 73 3.20 -11.28 3.19
N THR A 74 1.93 -11.07 3.49
CA THR A 74 1.17 -9.92 3.01
C THR A 74 0.27 -9.40 4.13
N ILE A 75 0.31 -8.09 4.38
CA ILE A 75 -0.45 -7.44 5.45
C ILE A 75 -1.11 -6.16 4.97
N ASN A 76 -2.32 -5.90 5.45
CA ASN A 76 -3.09 -4.73 5.08
C ASN A 76 -2.85 -3.59 6.06
N LEU A 77 -2.47 -2.43 5.54
CA LEU A 77 -2.15 -1.24 6.29
C LEU A 77 -3.22 -0.15 6.07
N THR A 78 -3.88 0.24 7.15
CA THR A 78 -4.92 1.30 7.16
C THR A 78 -4.35 2.67 7.48
N GLN A 79 -3.22 2.74 8.19
CA GLN A 79 -2.56 3.99 8.61
C GLN A 79 -1.43 4.39 7.64
N PRO A 80 -1.12 5.69 7.44
CA PRO A 80 -0.06 6.13 6.53
C PRO A 80 1.32 5.51 6.82
N LYS A 81 1.59 5.24 8.10
CA LYS A 81 2.79 4.59 8.62
C LYS A 81 2.39 3.69 9.78
N ALA A 82 3.12 2.61 10.00
CA ALA A 82 2.99 1.76 11.18
C ALA A 82 4.29 1.03 11.47
N LYS A 83 4.36 0.41 12.65
CA LYS A 83 5.44 -0.49 13.04
C LYS A 83 4.93 -1.92 13.01
N LEU A 84 5.68 -2.81 12.38
CA LEU A 84 5.45 -4.25 12.42
C LEU A 84 6.36 -4.84 13.49
N CYS A 85 5.79 -5.59 14.42
CA CYS A 85 6.54 -6.44 15.35
C CYS A 85 6.66 -7.83 14.73
N VAL A 86 7.89 -8.29 14.56
CA VAL A 86 8.22 -9.53 13.86
C VAL A 86 8.91 -10.48 14.83
N SER A 87 8.41 -11.71 14.94
CA SER A 87 8.95 -12.70 15.88
C SER A 87 8.85 -14.13 15.39
N LEU A 88 9.84 -14.93 15.78
CA LEU A 88 9.92 -16.37 15.57
C LEU A 88 10.73 -16.98 16.73
N ILE A 89 10.38 -18.20 17.15
CA ILE A 89 11.11 -18.91 18.20
C ILE A 89 12.58 -19.10 17.79
N SER A 90 13.50 -18.93 18.73
CA SER A 90 14.96 -18.96 18.51
C SER A 90 15.54 -17.81 17.68
N TYR A 91 14.75 -16.77 17.41
CA TYR A 91 15.19 -15.54 16.76
C TYR A 91 14.92 -14.31 17.65
N ALA A 92 15.80 -13.32 17.54
CA ALA A 92 15.61 -12.04 18.19
C ALA A 92 14.43 -11.30 17.53
N PRO A 93 13.45 -10.80 18.30
CA PRO A 93 12.34 -10.05 17.73
C PRO A 93 12.83 -8.75 17.10
N ALA A 94 12.13 -8.30 16.06
CA ALA A 94 12.44 -7.07 15.34
C ALA A 94 11.21 -6.14 15.23
N GLU A 95 11.45 -4.84 15.25
CA GLU A 95 10.46 -3.82 14.89
C GLU A 95 10.84 -3.20 13.55
N VAL A 96 9.90 -3.14 12.61
CA VAL A 96 10.12 -2.58 11.27
C VAL A 96 9.08 -1.50 10.98
N GLU A 97 9.53 -0.28 10.70
CA GLU A 97 8.63 0.80 10.26
C GLU A 97 8.28 0.62 8.78
N VAL A 98 6.98 0.61 8.47
CA VAL A 98 6.44 0.53 7.11
C VAL A 98 5.54 1.72 6.83
N LYS A 99 5.45 2.11 5.55
CA LYS A 99 4.59 3.20 5.08
C LYS A 99 3.64 2.64 4.03
N LYS A 100 2.48 3.27 3.81
CA LYS A 100 1.56 2.87 2.72
C LYS A 100 2.20 2.85 1.34
N SER A 101 3.24 3.66 1.13
CA SER A 101 4.02 3.69 -0.11
C SER A 101 4.99 2.53 -0.28
N SER A 102 5.24 1.74 0.78
CA SER A 102 6.13 0.58 0.73
C SER A 102 5.41 -0.56 -0.01
N LYS A 103 5.90 -0.93 -1.20
CA LYS A 103 5.30 -2.06 -1.94
C LYS A 103 5.82 -3.41 -1.43
N GLU A 104 7.11 -3.48 -1.14
CA GLU A 104 7.80 -4.69 -0.73
C GLU A 104 8.78 -4.38 0.41
N VAL A 105 8.88 -5.29 1.39
CA VAL A 105 9.76 -5.15 2.55
C VAL A 105 10.52 -6.44 2.79
N LYS A 106 11.85 -6.37 2.85
CA LYS A 106 12.70 -7.46 3.32
C LYS A 106 13.00 -7.27 4.80
N ILE A 107 12.87 -8.34 5.59
CA ILE A 107 13.13 -8.34 7.03
C ILE A 107 14.14 -9.46 7.32
N GLU A 108 15.16 -9.15 8.11
CA GLU A 108 16.23 -10.08 8.47
C GLU A 108 16.21 -10.29 9.98
N LEU A 109 16.04 -11.53 10.43
CA LEU A 109 16.07 -11.87 11.84
C LEU A 109 17.44 -12.45 12.22
N ASN A 110 17.91 -12.11 13.41
CA ASN A 110 19.13 -12.67 13.97
C ASN A 110 18.74 -13.88 14.82
N THR A 111 19.43 -15.01 14.64
CA THR A 111 19.31 -16.16 15.55
C THR A 111 19.75 -15.76 16.95
N VAL A 112 19.07 -16.27 17.98
CA VAL A 112 19.53 -16.16 19.36
C VAL A 112 20.36 -17.41 19.66
N GLU A 113 21.65 -17.21 19.91
CA GLU A 113 22.57 -18.27 20.37
C GLU A 113 22.37 -18.60 21.86
#